data_AF-A0A7C3LTH2-F1
#
_entry.id   AF-A0A7C3LTH2-F1
#
_cell.length_a   1.000
_cell.length_b   1.000
_cell.length_c   1.000
_cell.angle_alpha   90.00
_cell.angle_beta   90.00
_cell.angle_gamma   90.00
#
_symmetry.space_group_name_H-M   'P 1'
#
loop_
_entity.id
_entity.type
_entity.pdbx_description
1 polymer ?
#
loop_
_entity_poly.entity_id
_entity_poly.type
_entity_poly.pdbx_seq_one_letter_code
_entity_poly.pdbx_strand_id
1 'polypeptide(L)' 'INDLGMFDKAGTAIAVKNALDEVKEKADIVLPHTNDEDAVAKYLKSTL' A
#
# COMPACT_ATOMS: atom_id res chain seq x y z
N ILE A 1 7.66 -2.57 -13.07
CA ILE A 1 7.05 -2.71 -11.74
C ILE A 1 8.13 -2.38 -10.74
N ASN A 2 8.11 -1.17 -10.19
CA ASN A 2 9.25 -0.62 -9.46
C ASN A 2 9.13 -0.81 -7.94
N ASP A 3 7.92 -1.07 -7.44
CA ASP A 3 7.61 -1.08 -6.01
C ASP A 3 7.94 -2.41 -5.32
N LEU A 4 8.03 -3.51 -6.07
CA LEU A 4 8.24 -4.86 -5.51
C LEU A 4 9.57 -4.97 -4.76
N GLY A 5 10.63 -4.32 -5.26
CA GLY A 5 11.94 -4.33 -4.60
C GLY A 5 11.96 -3.58 -3.26
N MET A 6 11.02 -2.65 -3.06
CA MET A 6 10.81 -1.97 -1.78
C MET A 6 9.99 -2.85 -0.83
N PHE A 7 8.94 -3.51 -1.32
CA PHE A 7 8.08 -4.39 -0.51
C PHE A 7 8.86 -5.56 0.08
N ASP A 8 9.74 -6.19 -0.71
CA ASP A 8 10.56 -7.32 -0.27
C ASP A 8 11.54 -6.94 0.88
N LYS A 9 11.76 -5.65 1.16
CA LYS A 9 12.66 -5.15 2.22
C LYS A 9 11.94 -4.44 3.36
N ALA A 10 10.67 -4.10 3.19
CA ALA A 10 9.91 -3.36 4.19
C ALA A 10 9.52 -4.28 5.36
N GLY A 11 9.52 -3.75 6.59
CA GLY A 11 8.95 -4.48 7.73
C GLY A 11 7.43 -4.59 7.68
N THR A 12 6.78 -3.69 6.94
CA THR A 12 5.36 -3.75 6.59
C THR A 12 5.18 -3.07 5.24
N ALA A 13 4.70 -3.83 4.25
CA ALA A 13 4.41 -3.37 2.90
C ALA A 13 2.90 -3.07 2.75
N ILE A 14 2.57 -1.89 2.24
CA ILE A 14 1.18 -1.41 2.15
C ILE A 14 0.86 -0.95 0.73
N ALA A 15 -0.23 -1.46 0.17
CA ALA A 15 -0.72 -1.08 -1.15
C ALA A 15 -2.07 -0.35 -1.06
N VAL A 16 -2.28 0.62 -1.95
CA VAL A 16 -3.57 1.32 -2.12
C VAL A 16 -4.53 0.50 -2.98
N LYS A 17 -5.84 0.75 -2.85
CA LYS A 17 -6.89 -0.07 -3.49
C LYS A 17 -6.74 -0.22 -5.01
N ASN A 18 -6.33 0.84 -5.69
CA ASN A 18 -6.17 0.86 -7.15
C ASN A 18 -4.73 0.57 -7.60
N ALA A 19 -3.88 0.02 -6.72
CA ALA A 19 -2.60 -0.55 -7.14
C ALA A 19 -2.82 -1.77 -8.06
N LEU A 20 -1.80 -2.09 -8.87
CA LEU A 20 -1.77 -3.29 -9.70
C LEU A 20 -1.95 -4.55 -8.84
N ASP A 21 -2.58 -5.59 -9.39
CA ASP A 21 -2.85 -6.83 -8.67
C ASP A 21 -1.57 -7.48 -8.14
N GLU A 22 -0.51 -7.53 -8.96
CA GLU A 22 0.83 -8.00 -8.58
C GLU A 22 1.48 -7.24 -7.42
N VAL A 23 1.11 -5.96 -7.21
CA VAL A 23 1.59 -5.16 -6.07
C VAL A 23 0.75 -5.48 -4.83
N LYS A 24 -0.56 -5.64 -4.98
CA LYS A 24 -1.46 -6.02 -3.88
C LYS A 24 -1.18 -7.43 -3.36
N GLU A 25 -0.82 -8.37 -4.23
CA GLU A 25 -0.43 -9.74 -3.86
C GLU A 25 0.81 -9.79 -2.97
N LYS A 26 1.71 -8.80 -3.10
CA LYS A 26 2.92 -8.68 -2.29
C LYS A 26 2.78 -7.80 -1.04
N ALA A 27 1.63 -7.16 -0.83
CA ALA A 27 1.41 -6.27 0.30
C ALA A 27 0.98 -7.06 1.54
N ASP A 28 1.45 -6.65 2.72
CA ASP A 28 0.91 -7.14 3.99
C ASP A 28 -0.51 -6.59 4.23
N ILE A 29 -0.76 -5.36 3.75
CA ILE A 29 -2.03 -4.65 3.92
C ILE A 29 -2.43 -4.01 2.60
N VAL A 30 -3.66 -4.23 2.16
CA VAL A 30 -4.30 -3.50 1.07
C VAL A 30 -5.34 -2.55 1.65
N LEU A 31 -5.16 -1.24 1.42
CA LEU A 31 -6.04 -0.21 1.95
C LEU A 31 -7.38 -0.18 1.20
N PRO A 32 -8.49 0.19 1.87
CA PRO A 32 -9.82 0.25 1.25
C PRO A 32 -10.02 1.47 0.34
N HIS A 33 -9.05 2.38 0.27
CA HIS A 33 -9.10 3.64 -0.48
C HIS A 33 -8.04 3.67 -1.58
N THR A 34 -8.30 4.41 -2.66
CA THR A 34 -7.35 4.68 -3.74
C THR A 34 -6.38 5.81 -3.40
N ASN A 35 -5.34 6.01 -4.22
CA ASN A 35 -4.48 7.19 -4.11
C ASN A 35 -5.28 8.51 -4.25
N ASP A 36 -6.31 8.55 -5.10
CA ASP A 36 -7.16 9.73 -5.31
C ASP A 36 -8.07 10.03 -4.11
N GLU A 37 -8.23 9.06 -3.20
CA GLU A 37 -8.96 9.18 -1.94
C GLU A 37 -8.04 9.40 -0.73
N ASP A 38 -6.79 9.84 -0.94
CA ASP A 38 -5.79 10.08 0.10
C ASP A 38 -5.49 8.86 0.99
N ALA A 39 -5.49 7.64 0.43
CA ALA A 39 -5.36 6.40 1.18
C ALA A 39 -4.17 6.37 2.17
N VAL A 40 -3.00 6.85 1.73
CA VAL A 40 -1.80 6.90 2.57
C VAL A 40 -1.98 7.85 3.75
N ALA A 41 -2.52 9.05 3.52
CA ALA A 41 -2.75 10.02 4.59
C ALA A 41 -3.77 9.52 5.61
N LYS A 42 -4.84 8.85 5.15
CA LYS A 42 -5.84 8.22 6.02
C LYS A 42 -5.22 7.15 6.91
N TYR A 43 -4.38 6.27 6.34
CA TYR A 43 -3.70 5.22 7.09
C TYR A 43 -2.74 5.78 8.14
N LEU A 44 -1.93 6.79 7.78
CA LEU A 44 -1.02 7.42 8.73
C LEU A 44 -1.77 8.12 9.86
N LYS A 45 -2.88 8.81 9.55
CA LYS A 45 -3.71 9.47 10.57
C LYS A 45 -4.36 8.50 11.56
N SER A 46 -4.71 7.27 11.15
CA SER A 46 -5.29 6.26 12.06
C SER A 46 -4.24 5.53 12.92
N THR A 47 -2.96 5.67 12.59
CA THR A 47 -1.86 4.97 13.26
C THR A 47 -1.08 5.87 14.23
N LEU A 48 -1.33 7.18 14.17
CA LEU A 48 -0.85 8.20 15.13
C LEU A 48 -1.86 8.35 16.29
#